data_AF-G3MPS5-F1
#
_entry.id   AF-G3MPS5-F1
#
_cell.length_a   1.000
_cell.length_b   1.000
_cell.length_c   1.000
_cell.angle_alpha   90.00
_cell.angle_beta   90.00
_cell.angle_gamma   90.00
#
_symmetry.space_group_name_H-M   'P 1'
#
loop_
_entity.id
_entity.type
_entity.pdbx_description
1 polymer ?
#
loop_
_entity_poly.entity_id
_entity_poly.type
_entity_poly.pdbx_seq_one_letter_code
_entity_poly.pdbx_strand_id
1 'polypeptide(L)'
;MMQLMVLSFAVLLHSMGATHAEVFNSTGSLVFVNGTCWYNGLKIDDDTYQSFKKPCSQLWCSASKGYLTFYGCMRPLEKPYCGVPVDQVYPKCCSYTRTC
;
A
#
# COMPACT_ATOMS: atom_id res chain seq x y z
N MET A 1 45.67 22.00 -5.69
CA MET A 1 45.34 21.14 -6.86
C MET A 1 44.92 19.78 -6.31
N MET A 2 43.73 19.66 -5.72
CA MET A 2 42.47 19.24 -6.36
C MET A 2 42.60 17.92 -7.12
N GLN A 3 42.55 16.79 -6.39
CA GLN A 3 42.28 15.48 -6.98
C GLN A 3 40.79 15.17 -6.81
N LEU A 4 40.10 15.32 -7.93
CA LEU A 4 38.97 14.53 -8.42
C LEU A 4 38.14 13.78 -7.36
N MET A 5 37.06 14.43 -6.90
CA MET A 5 35.85 13.73 -6.50
C MET A 5 35.23 13.11 -7.76
N VAL A 6 35.33 11.79 -7.92
CA VAL A 6 34.55 11.06 -8.95
C VAL A 6 33.66 10.03 -8.26
N LEU A 7 32.39 10.43 -8.19
CA LEU A 7 31.18 9.63 -8.31
C LEU A 7 31.22 8.17 -7.84
N SER A 8 30.55 7.93 -6.73
CA SER A 8 29.81 6.67 -6.50
C SER A 8 28.50 6.98 -5.77
N PHE A 9 27.70 7.89 -6.33
CA PHE A 9 26.26 7.92 -6.07
C PHE A 9 25.65 6.76 -6.86
N ALA A 10 25.75 5.55 -6.32
CA ALA A 10 24.90 4.45 -6.72
C ALA A 10 23.48 4.81 -6.29
N VAL A 11 22.79 5.58 -7.13
CA VAL A 11 21.39 5.95 -6.95
C VAL A 11 20.60 4.66 -6.94
N LEU A 12 20.13 4.33 -5.74
CA LEU A 12 19.24 3.24 -5.42
C LEU A 12 17.97 3.38 -6.27
N LEU A 13 17.94 2.68 -7.41
CA LEU A 13 16.73 2.35 -8.15
C LEU A 13 15.91 1.36 -7.32
N HIS A 14 15.34 1.82 -6.20
CA HIS A 14 14.18 1.16 -5.64
C HIS A 14 13.02 1.50 -6.56
N SER A 15 12.65 0.54 -7.41
CA SER A 15 11.39 0.54 -8.13
C SER A 15 10.26 0.65 -7.11
N MET A 16 9.82 1.88 -6.85
CA MET A 16 8.59 2.13 -6.12
C MET A 16 7.49 1.53 -6.99
N GLY A 17 7.04 0.32 -6.62
CA GLY A 17 5.79 -0.21 -7.16
C GLY A 17 4.75 0.88 -6.98
N ALA A 18 4.15 1.33 -8.08
CA ALA A 18 3.16 2.38 -8.05
C ALA A 18 2.00 1.93 -7.15
N THR A 19 1.90 2.52 -5.96
CA THR A 19 0.84 2.24 -5.01
C THR A 19 -0.33 3.14 -5.37
N HIS A 20 -1.51 2.55 -5.56
CA HIS A 20 -2.74 3.32 -5.74
C HIS A 20 -3.38 3.54 -4.37
N ALA A 21 -3.66 4.80 -4.03
CA ALA A 21 -4.26 5.19 -2.76
C ALA A 21 -5.64 5.79 -2.99
N GLU A 22 -6.66 5.26 -2.31
CA GLU A 22 -8.00 5.85 -2.26
C GLU A 22 -8.30 6.30 -0.82
N VAL A 23 -8.89 7.49 -0.68
CA VAL A 23 -9.29 8.08 0.61
C VAL A 23 -10.79 7.93 0.76
N PHE A 24 -11.23 7.20 1.80
CA PHE A 24 -12.65 7.01 2.09
C PHE A 24 -13.11 8.04 3.12
N ASN A 25 -14.16 8.79 2.78
CA ASN A 25 -14.90 9.64 3.71
C ASN A 25 -16.05 8.82 4.34
N SER A 26 -16.41 9.11 5.59
CA SER A 26 -17.20 8.23 6.45
C SER A 26 -18.60 7.89 5.91
N THR A 27 -18.72 6.80 5.14
CA THR A 27 -20.01 6.21 4.73
C THR A 27 -20.06 4.76 5.17
N GLY A 28 -20.94 4.46 6.13
CA GLY A 28 -21.39 3.12 6.53
C GLY A 28 -20.35 2.23 7.23
N SER A 29 -19.25 1.93 6.56
CA SER A 29 -18.30 0.87 6.96
C SER A 29 -17.08 1.39 7.73
N LEU A 30 -16.85 2.71 7.71
CA LEU A 30 -15.74 3.39 8.38
C LEU A 30 -16.28 4.25 9.52
N VAL A 31 -15.84 3.95 10.74
CA VAL A 31 -16.20 4.69 11.96
C VAL A 31 -14.92 5.09 12.70
N PHE A 32 -14.90 6.31 13.25
CA PHE A 32 -13.79 6.79 14.07
C PHE A 32 -14.23 6.80 15.54
N VAL A 33 -13.54 6.03 16.38
CA VAL A 33 -13.87 5.91 17.81
C VAL A 33 -12.58 5.98 18.62
N ASN A 34 -12.49 6.90 19.58
CA ASN A 34 -11.37 7.00 20.53
C ASN A 34 -9.97 6.96 19.86
N GLY A 35 -9.78 7.69 18.76
CA GLY A 35 -8.49 7.69 18.04
C GLY A 35 -8.19 6.40 17.28
N THR A 36 -9.22 5.67 16.84
CA THR A 36 -9.06 4.44 16.04
C THR A 36 -10.00 4.44 14.86
N CYS A 37 -9.55 3.88 13.74
CA CYS A 37 -10.38 3.61 12.57
C CYS A 37 -10.95 2.20 12.69
N TRP A 38 -12.27 2.11 12.68
CA TRP A 38 -13.00 0.87 12.55
C TRP A 38 -13.48 0.74 11.11
N TYR A 39 -12.90 -0.20 10.36
CA TYR A 39 -13.22 -0.43 8.95
C TYR A 39 -13.51 -1.90 8.71
N ASN A 40 -14.75 -2.24 8.31
CA ASN A 40 -15.19 -3.63 8.10
C ASN A 40 -14.86 -4.57 9.28
N GLY A 41 -15.03 -4.09 10.52
CA GLY A 41 -14.72 -4.84 11.74
C GLY A 41 -13.24 -4.89 12.14
N LEU A 42 -12.35 -4.28 11.35
CA LEU A 42 -10.92 -4.13 11.67
C LEU A 42 -10.70 -2.85 12.47
N LYS A 43 -10.00 -2.97 13.60
CA LYS A 43 -9.53 -1.84 14.41
C LYS A 43 -8.10 -1.50 14.01
N ILE A 44 -7.87 -0.25 13.63
CA ILE A 44 -6.55 0.29 13.26
C ILE A 44 -6.30 1.52 14.12
N ASP A 45 -5.14 1.58 14.77
CA ASP A 45 -4.78 2.69 15.66
C ASP A 45 -4.39 3.94 14.84
N ASP A 46 -4.59 5.14 15.41
CA ASP A 46 -4.25 6.39 14.73
C ASP A 46 -2.79 6.44 14.30
N ASP A 47 -2.57 6.93 13.08
CA ASP A 47 -1.27 7.07 12.42
C ASP A 47 -0.51 5.74 12.24
N THR A 48 -1.22 4.61 12.23
CA THR A 48 -0.61 3.28 12.00
C THR A 48 -1.02 2.66 10.67
N TYR A 49 -0.11 1.83 10.15
CA TYR A 49 -0.33 1.02 8.96
C TYR A 49 -0.67 -0.42 9.34
N GLN A 50 -1.65 -1.01 8.66
CA GLN A 50 -1.93 -2.44 8.76
C GLN A 50 -1.88 -3.06 7.35
N SER A 51 -0.96 -4.00 7.15
CA SER A 51 -0.79 -4.70 5.88
C SER A 51 -1.49 -6.06 5.89
N PHE A 52 -2.14 -6.38 4.78
CA PHE A 52 -2.91 -7.61 4.60
C PHE A 52 -2.35 -8.44 3.45
N LYS A 53 -2.58 -9.75 3.57
CA LYS A 53 -2.27 -10.73 2.53
C LYS A 53 -3.45 -10.93 1.58
N LYS A 54 -4.67 -11.01 2.11
CA LYS A 54 -5.93 -11.14 1.36
C LYS A 54 -7.00 -10.24 1.99
N PRO A 55 -7.53 -9.23 1.28
CA PRO A 55 -7.01 -8.71 0.00
C PRO A 55 -5.55 -8.23 0.14
N CYS A 56 -4.80 -8.20 -0.97
CA CYS A 56 -3.42 -7.69 -0.97
C CYS A 56 -3.46 -6.16 -0.91
N SER A 57 -3.48 -5.62 0.31
CA SER A 57 -3.65 -4.20 0.55
C SER A 57 -2.99 -3.77 1.84
N GLN A 58 -2.89 -2.46 2.03
CA GLN A 58 -2.50 -1.84 3.27
C GLN A 58 -3.47 -0.72 3.62
N LEU A 59 -3.81 -0.59 4.89
CA LEU A 59 -4.66 0.48 5.41
C LEU A 59 -3.81 1.40 6.25
N TRP A 60 -4.00 2.71 6.12
CA TRP A 60 -3.43 3.71 7.03
C TRP A 60 -4.57 4.52 7.65
N CYS A 61 -4.60 4.53 8.98
CA CYS A 61 -5.60 5.26 9.73
C CYS A 61 -5.09 6.66 10.10
N SER A 62 -5.88 7.68 9.80
CA SER A 62 -5.75 8.99 10.43
C SER A 62 -7.09 9.37 11.07
N ALA A 63 -7.37 8.75 12.21
CA ALA A 63 -8.56 8.99 13.00
C ALA A 63 -8.64 10.43 13.50
N SER A 64 -7.50 11.02 13.87
CA SER A 64 -7.41 12.44 14.25
C SER A 64 -7.79 13.39 13.11
N LYS A 65 -7.65 12.96 11.86
CA LYS A 65 -8.01 13.73 10.66
C LYS A 65 -9.30 13.25 9.99
N GLY A 66 -9.94 12.20 10.53
CA GLY A 66 -11.20 11.68 10.02
C GLY A 66 -11.13 10.98 8.67
N TYR A 67 -10.01 10.33 8.33
CA TYR A 67 -9.92 9.53 7.10
C TYR A 67 -9.13 8.24 7.27
N LEU A 68 -9.40 7.27 6.39
CA LEU A 68 -8.64 6.05 6.20
C LEU A 68 -8.16 6.00 4.75
N THR A 69 -6.88 5.69 4.55
CA THR A 69 -6.33 5.48 3.21
C THR A 69 -6.19 4.00 2.94
N PHE A 70 -6.70 3.57 1.79
CA PHE A 70 -6.55 2.20 1.29
C PHE A 70 -5.49 2.18 0.19
N TYR A 71 -4.43 1.40 0.39
CA TYR A 71 -3.39 1.16 -0.60
C TYR A 71 -3.58 -0.22 -1.23
N GLY A 72 -3.67 -0.25 -2.56
CA GLY A 72 -3.73 -1.47 -3.35
C GLY A 72 -2.57 -1.58 -4.34
N CYS A 73 -2.42 -2.77 -4.92
CA CYS A 73 -1.47 -2.98 -6.01
C CYS A 73 -1.96 -2.35 -7.31
N MET A 74 -1.04 -1.82 -8.11
CA MET A 74 -1.35 -1.42 -9.47
C MET A 74 -1.82 -2.63 -10.28
N ARG A 75 -2.92 -2.45 -11.03
CA ARG A 75 -3.43 -3.48 -11.93
C ARG A 75 -2.50 -3.60 -13.15
N PRO A 76 -2.08 -4.82 -13.54
CA PRO A 76 -1.32 -5.03 -14.77
C PRO A 76 -2.11 -4.57 -16.00
N LEU A 77 -1.43 -3.85 -16.90
CA LEU A 77 -2.04 -3.22 -18.08
C LEU A 77 -2.17 -4.18 -19.26
N GLU A 78 -1.44 -5.29 -19.25
CA GLU A 78 -1.49 -6.33 -20.28
C GLU A 78 -2.91 -6.93 -20.34
N LYS A 79 -3.41 -7.23 -21.54
CA LYS A 79 -4.68 -7.93 -21.74
C LYS A 79 -4.51 -9.01 -22.81
N PRO A 80 -5.00 -10.24 -22.60
CA PRO A 80 -5.64 -10.74 -21.38
C PRO A 80 -4.62 -10.97 -20.25
N TYR A 81 -4.99 -10.62 -19.02
CA TYR A 81 -4.17 -10.86 -17.83
C TYR A 81 -4.84 -11.86 -16.90
N CYS A 82 -4.16 -12.97 -16.63
CA CYS A 82 -4.66 -14.04 -15.76
C CYS A 82 -3.83 -14.24 -14.48
N GLY A 83 -2.79 -13.44 -14.29
CA GLY A 83 -1.94 -13.51 -13.11
C GLY A 83 -2.70 -13.11 -11.84
N VAL A 84 -2.43 -13.80 -10.74
CA VAL A 84 -2.94 -13.46 -9.40
C VAL A 84 -1.81 -12.92 -8.53
N PRO A 85 -2.09 -12.04 -7.55
CA PRO A 85 -1.12 -11.63 -6.53
C PRO A 85 -0.42 -12.84 -5.89
N VAL A 86 0.90 -12.77 -5.69
CA VAL A 86 1.64 -13.81 -4.97
C VAL A 86 1.19 -13.85 -3.51
N ASP A 87 1.28 -15.03 -2.89
CA ASP A 87 0.69 -15.31 -1.58
C ASP A 87 1.52 -14.75 -0.39
N GLN A 88 1.72 -13.44 -0.35
CA GLN A 88 2.53 -12.71 0.65
C GLN A 88 1.77 -11.52 1.27
N VAL A 89 2.37 -10.85 2.25
CA VAL A 89 1.80 -9.62 2.85
C VAL A 89 2.16 -8.40 1.98
N TYR A 90 1.26 -7.42 1.88
CA TYR A 90 1.53 -6.16 1.19
C TYR A 90 2.81 -5.47 1.70
N PRO A 91 3.68 -4.92 0.82
CA PRO A 91 3.52 -4.80 -0.64
C PRO A 91 4.06 -6.00 -1.43
N LYS A 92 4.58 -7.03 -0.77
CA LYS A 92 5.23 -8.16 -1.46
C LYS A 92 4.27 -8.97 -2.32
N CYS A 93 2.98 -8.98 -1.98
CA CYS A 93 1.94 -9.56 -2.82
C CYS A 93 1.59 -8.75 -4.08
N CYS A 94 2.16 -7.55 -4.28
CA CYS A 94 1.99 -6.78 -5.52
C CYS A 94 2.84 -7.27 -6.70
N SER A 95 3.58 -8.37 -6.51
CA SER A 95 4.05 -9.20 -7.60
C SER A 95 2.95 -10.18 -7.99
N TYR A 96 2.86 -10.53 -9.27
CA TYR A 96 1.83 -11.42 -9.74
C TYR A 96 2.41 -12.68 -10.38
N THR A 97 1.66 -13.78 -10.33
CA THR A 97 1.98 -14.99 -11.08
C THR A 97 1.95 -14.72 -12.58
N ARG A 98 2.73 -15.47 -13.35
CA ARG A 98 2.70 -15.46 -14.82
C ARG A 98 1.94 -16.65 -15.40
N THR A 99 1.19 -17.36 -14.55
CA THR A 99 0.55 -18.62 -14.88
C THR A 99 -0.95 -18.48 -14.62
N CYS A 100 -1.73 -18.76 -15.66
CA CYS A 100 -3.04 -19.38 -15.56
C CYS A 100 -2.85 -20.90 -15.73
#